data_AF-A0A2N3PUK9-F1
#
_entry.id   AF-A0A2N3PUK9-F1
#
_cell.length_a   1.000
_cell.length_b   1.000
_cell.length_c   1.000
_cell.angle_alpha   90.00
_cell.angle_beta   90.00
_cell.angle_gamma   90.00
#
_symmetry.space_group_name_H-M   'P 1'
#
loop_
_entity.id
_entity.type
_entity.pdbx_description
1 polymer ?
#
loop_
_entity_poly.entity_id
_entity_poly.type
_entity_poly.pdbx_seq_one_letter_code
_entity_poly.pdbx_strand_id
1 'polypeptide(L)'
;MPEMSQFELSRVYAKGWSAGRASPLDPGGDALDAEIDALNPYKITEERNRWMAGYKDGLRRAEELDGRAQRPSRSAGTNGTP
;
A
#
# COMPACT_ATOMS: atom_id res chain seq x y z
N MET A 1 -0.84 29.40 9.37
CA MET A 1 -0.06 28.45 8.55
C MET A 1 -0.73 28.39 7.19
N PRO A 2 -0.02 28.31 6.05
CA PRO A 2 -0.69 28.21 4.76
C PRO A 2 -1.46 26.88 4.73
N GLU A 3 -2.79 26.96 4.59
CA GLU A 3 -3.61 25.79 4.27
C GLU A 3 -3.17 25.27 2.89
N MET A 4 -2.91 23.97 2.79
CA MET A 4 -2.63 23.35 1.50
C MET A 4 -3.89 23.32 0.66
N SER A 5 -3.74 23.56 -0.64
CA SER A 5 -4.83 23.34 -1.57
C SER A 5 -5.21 21.86 -1.63
N GLN A 6 -6.48 21.57 -1.92
CA GLN A 6 -6.94 20.19 -2.15
C GLN A 6 -6.13 19.46 -3.23
N PHE A 7 -5.60 20.21 -4.20
CA PHE A 7 -4.72 19.68 -5.23
C PHE A 7 -3.38 19.20 -4.65
N GLU A 8 -2.76 19.96 -3.76
CA GLU A 8 -1.51 19.56 -3.09
C GLU A 8 -1.71 18.33 -2.21
N LEU A 9 -2.79 18.28 -1.44
CA LEU A 9 -3.17 17.10 -0.65
C LEU A 9 -3.38 15.85 -1.53
N SER A 10 -3.92 16.02 -2.73
CA SER A 10 -4.06 14.92 -3.68
C SER A 10 -2.70 14.40 -4.17
N ARG A 11 -1.71 15.29 -4.34
CA ARG A 11 -0.32 14.88 -4.65
C ARG A 11 0.35 14.18 -3.47
N VAL A 12 0.09 14.64 -2.26
CA VAL A 12 0.58 14.00 -1.02
C VAL A 12 0.02 12.58 -0.90
N TYR A 13 -1.29 12.40 -1.15
CA TYR A 13 -1.90 11.06 -1.22
C TYR A 13 -1.24 10.16 -2.28
N ALA A 14 -1.07 10.66 -3.51
CA ALA A 14 -0.49 9.89 -4.60
C ALA A 14 0.96 9.44 -4.31
N LYS A 15 1.73 10.26 -3.60
CA LYS A 15 3.07 9.89 -3.10
C LYS A 15 3.01 8.75 -2.09
N GLY A 16 2.07 8.83 -1.14
CA GLY A 16 1.81 7.76 -0.17
C GLY A 16 1.48 6.46 -0.88
N TRP A 17 0.53 6.49 -1.82
CA TRP A 17 0.10 5.32 -2.58
C TRP A 17 1.22 4.65 -3.35
N SER A 18 2.07 5.43 -4.01
CA SER A 18 3.23 4.91 -4.74
C SER A 18 4.23 4.24 -3.80
N ALA A 19 4.48 4.84 -2.62
CA ALA A 19 5.37 4.28 -1.62
C ALA A 19 4.82 2.98 -1.00
N GLY A 20 3.51 2.95 -0.68
CA GLY A 20 2.85 1.75 -0.15
C GLY A 20 2.88 0.57 -1.12
N ARG A 21 2.70 0.82 -2.43
CA ARG A 21 2.77 -0.24 -3.45
C ARG A 21 4.15 -0.88 -3.62
N ALA A 22 5.20 -0.13 -3.32
CA ALA A 22 6.58 -0.60 -3.40
C ALA A 22 7.09 -1.10 -2.03
N SER A 23 6.24 -1.07 -1.01
CA SER A 23 6.64 -1.39 0.35
C SER A 23 6.72 -2.91 0.56
N PRO A 24 7.75 -3.38 1.29
CA PRO A 24 7.84 -4.77 1.73
C PRO A 24 7.06 -5.05 3.02
N LEU A 25 6.35 -4.06 3.58
CA LEU A 25 5.64 -4.23 4.85
C LEU A 25 4.47 -5.21 4.72
N ASP A 26 4.16 -5.89 5.82
CA ASP A 26 2.99 -6.76 5.91
C ASP A 26 1.75 -5.94 6.32
N PRO A 27 0.71 -5.85 5.48
CA PRO A 27 -0.54 -5.15 5.81
C PRO A 27 -1.29 -5.73 7.02
N GLY A 28 -0.97 -6.95 7.48
CA GLY A 28 -1.59 -7.60 8.64
C GLY A 28 -0.89 -7.38 9.98
N GLY A 29 0.25 -6.68 10.01
CA GLY A 29 1.07 -6.55 11.22
C GLY A 29 0.48 -5.60 12.28
N ASP A 30 0.56 -5.98 13.55
CA ASP A 30 0.11 -5.17 14.70
C ASP A 30 0.84 -3.81 14.82
N ALA A 31 2.05 -3.70 14.25
CA ALA A 31 2.88 -2.50 14.28
C ALA A 31 2.77 -1.63 13.01
N LEU A 32 1.93 -2.01 12.04
CA LEU A 32 1.90 -1.42 10.71
C LEU A 32 1.74 0.11 10.75
N ASP A 33 0.85 0.62 11.59
CA ASP A 33 0.59 2.06 11.66
C ASP A 33 1.80 2.85 12.16
N ALA A 34 2.57 2.30 13.11
CA ALA A 34 3.78 2.92 13.61
C ALA A 34 4.92 2.87 12.57
N GLU A 35 5.02 1.77 11.81
CA GLU A 35 6.01 1.62 10.74
C GLU A 35 5.72 2.57 9.57
N ILE A 36 4.45 2.69 9.17
CA ILE A 36 4.03 3.65 8.14
C ILE A 36 4.30 5.09 8.62
N ASP A 37 3.99 5.39 9.88
CA ASP A 37 4.19 6.73 10.46
C ASP A 37 5.69 7.12 10.49
N ALA A 38 6.57 6.15 10.78
CA ALA A 38 8.03 6.35 10.75
C ALA A 38 8.58 6.63 9.34
N LEU A 39 7.93 6.11 8.29
CA LEU A 39 8.30 6.36 6.89
C LEU A 39 7.71 7.66 6.32
N ASN A 40 6.81 8.31 7.06
CA ASN A 40 6.11 9.50 6.59
C ASN A 40 7.04 10.73 6.58
N PRO A 41 7.33 11.35 5.42
CA PRO A 41 8.25 12.48 5.36
C PRO A 41 7.63 13.80 5.83
N TYR A 42 6.31 13.81 6.06
CA TYR A 42 5.56 15.03 6.37
C TYR A 42 5.54 15.29 7.88
N LYS A 43 5.58 16.58 8.26
CA LYS A 43 5.53 17.03 9.66
C LYS A 43 4.18 17.65 10.02
N ILE A 44 3.44 18.15 9.03
CA ILE A 44 2.13 18.75 9.24
C ILE A 44 1.08 17.64 9.28
N THR A 45 0.22 17.65 10.30
CA THR A 45 -0.78 16.61 10.55
C THR A 45 -1.63 16.28 9.33
N GLU A 46 -2.07 17.30 8.58
CA GLU A 46 -2.94 17.12 7.42
C GLU A 46 -2.24 16.36 6.28
N GLU A 47 -1.02 16.77 5.93
CA GLU A 47 -0.20 16.07 4.94
C GLU A 47 0.16 14.66 5.42
N ARG A 48 0.50 14.51 6.70
CA ARG A 48 0.82 13.21 7.29
C ARG A 48 -0.34 12.24 7.12
N ASN A 49 -1.53 12.64 7.55
CA ASN A 49 -2.73 11.85 7.44
C ASN A 49 -3.03 11.48 5.99
N ARG A 50 -2.86 12.45 5.08
CA ARG A 50 -3.16 12.24 3.66
C ARG A 50 -2.18 11.29 2.99
N TRP A 51 -0.89 11.38 3.35
CA TRP A 51 0.13 10.45 2.87
C TRP A 51 -0.07 9.04 3.44
N MET A 52 -0.37 8.91 4.74
CA MET A 52 -0.64 7.61 5.38
C MET A 52 -1.84 6.91 4.76
N ALA A 53 -2.92 7.66 4.48
CA ALA A 53 -4.09 7.11 3.79
C ALA A 53 -3.70 6.54 2.41
N GLY A 54 -2.91 7.28 1.64
CA GLY A 54 -2.38 6.81 0.36
C GLY A 54 -1.54 5.55 0.53
N TYR A 55 -0.62 5.54 1.49
CA TYR A 55 0.27 4.41 1.74
C TYR A 55 -0.49 3.13 2.05
N LYS A 56 -1.45 3.18 2.99
CA LYS A 56 -2.27 2.02 3.36
C LYS A 56 -3.05 1.47 2.16
N ASP A 57 -3.62 2.34 1.34
CA ASP A 57 -4.33 1.93 0.12
C ASP A 57 -3.38 1.32 -0.92
N GLY A 58 -2.18 1.87 -1.06
CA GLY A 58 -1.14 1.34 -1.94
C GLY A 58 -0.67 -0.05 -1.49
N LEU A 59 -0.49 -0.24 -0.19
CA LEU A 59 -0.07 -1.49 0.42
C LEU A 59 -1.12 -2.59 0.22
N ARG A 60 -2.38 -2.31 0.56
CA ARG A 60 -3.51 -3.21 0.30
C ARG A 60 -3.59 -3.59 -1.18
N ARG A 61 -3.35 -2.62 -2.08
CA ARG A 61 -3.37 -2.88 -3.51
C ARG A 61 -2.23 -3.79 -3.97
N ALA A 62 -1.04 -3.67 -3.39
CA ALA A 62 0.07 -4.56 -3.67
C ALA A 62 -0.24 -5.99 -3.21
N GLU A 63 -0.80 -6.15 -2.00
CA GLU A 63 -1.26 -7.44 -1.46
C GLU A 63 -2.30 -8.10 -2.37
N GLU A 64 -3.31 -7.37 -2.83
CA GLU A 64 -4.32 -7.91 -3.77
C GLU A 64 -3.70 -8.41 -5.09
N LEU A 65 -2.68 -7.70 -5.59
CA LEU A 65 -1.99 -8.07 -6.83
C LEU A 65 -1.08 -9.28 -6.62
N ASP A 66 -0.39 -9.33 -5.47
CA ASP A 66 0.51 -10.42 -5.09
C ASP A 66 -0.27 -11.71 -4.77
N GLY A 67 -1.35 -11.61 -4.00
CA GLY A 67 -2.29 -12.71 -3.75
C GLY A 67 -2.98 -13.21 -5.03
N ARG A 68 -3.17 -12.35 -6.03
CA ARG A 68 -3.63 -12.76 -7.37
C ARG A 68 -2.55 -13.45 -8.19
N ALA A 69 -1.28 -13.08 -8.02
CA ALA A 69 -0.14 -13.74 -8.65
C ALA A 69 0.18 -15.11 -8.00
N GLN A 70 -0.12 -15.26 -6.70
CA GLN A 70 0.10 -16.49 -5.93
C GLN A 70 -1.01 -17.55 -6.09
N ARG A 71 -2.07 -17.29 -6.86
CA ARG A 71 -3.00 -18.36 -7.26
C ARG A 71 -2.25 -19.30 -8.21
N PRO A 72 -1.97 -20.57 -7.84
CA PRO A 72 -1.36 -21.48 -8.79
C PRO A 72 -2.33 -21.67 -9.95
N SER A 73 -1.85 -21.37 -11.16
CA SER A 73 -2.41 -21.93 -12.38
C SER A 73 -2.47 -23.43 -12.15
N ARG A 74 -3.68 -23.94 -11.88
CA ARG A 74 -3.94 -25.35 -11.57
C ARG A 74 -3.34 -26.16 -12.71
N SER A 75 -2.20 -26.79 -12.44
CA SER A 75 -1.40 -27.51 -13.41
C SER A 75 -2.30 -28.54 -14.09
N ALA A 76 -2.46 -28.40 -15.40
CA ALA A 76 -2.93 -29.48 -16.25
C ALA A 76 -1.90 -30.62 -16.11
N GLY A 77 -2.31 -31.72 -15.47
CA GLY A 77 -1.41 -32.81 -15.12
C GLY A 77 -2.16 -34.10 -14.83
N THR A 78 -2.56 -34.76 -15.91
CA THR A 78 -2.53 -36.22 -16.13
C THR A 78 -3.06 -37.16 -15.03
N ASN A 79 -4.19 -37.80 -15.30
CA ASN A 79 -4.41 -39.23 -15.00
C ASN A 79 -4.94 -39.83 -16.31
N GLY A 80 -4.30 -40.78 -16.97
CA GLY A 80 -3.56 -41.91 -16.41
C GLY A 80 -4.47 -43.12 -16.43
N THR A 81 -4.76 -43.61 -17.63
CA THR A 81 -5.52 -44.83 -17.92
C THR A 81 -4.71 -46.05 -17.49
N PRO A 82 -5.33 -47.02 -16.81
CA PRO A 82 -5.12 -48.43 -17.11
C PRO A 82 -6.32 -49.04 -17.84
#